data_AF-A0A2D4HHE9-F1
#
_entry.id   AF-A0A2D4HHE9-F1
#
_cell.length_a   1.000
_cell.length_b   1.000
_cell.length_c   1.000
_cell.angle_alpha   90.00
_cell.angle_beta   90.00
_cell.angle_gamma   90.00
#
_symmetry.space_group_name_H-M   'P 1'
#
loop_
_entity.id
_entity.type
_entity.pdbx_description
1 polymer ?
#
loop_
_entity_poly.entity_id
_entity_poly.type
_entity_poly.pdbx_seq_one_letter_code
_entity_poly.pdbx_strand_id
1 'polypeptide(L)'
;PDIKNATQFAPVCPQNIIEGRLPEVMLPVWFTNNLDIVSTFVQDQNEDCLYLNIYVPTEDDIRDSGGPKPVMVYIHGGSYMEGTGNLYDGSVLASYGNVIVITVNYRLGVLGFLSTG
;
A
#
# COMPACT_ATOMS: atom_id res chain seq x y z
N PRO A 1 22.88 1.84 17.35
CA PRO A 1 21.71 1.90 16.44
C PRO A 1 22.19 2.17 15.01
N ASP A 2 21.96 1.21 14.12
CA ASP A 2 22.41 1.30 12.73
C ASP A 2 21.38 2.06 11.88
N ILE A 3 21.84 2.70 10.80
CA ILE A 3 20.98 3.44 9.86
C ILE A 3 20.32 2.44 8.92
N LYS A 4 18.98 2.36 8.92
CA LYS A 4 18.21 1.52 7.98
C LYS A 4 17.84 2.30 6.72
N ASN A 5 18.12 1.71 5.56
CA ASN A 5 17.71 2.26 4.28
C ASN A 5 16.22 1.97 4.00
N ALA A 6 15.48 2.95 3.47
CA ALA A 6 14.05 2.89 3.16
C ALA A 6 13.71 3.52 1.79
N THR A 7 14.61 3.39 0.81
CA THR A 7 14.49 3.99 -0.54
C THR A 7 13.75 3.10 -1.55
N GLN A 8 13.28 1.92 -1.15
CA GLN A 8 12.61 0.96 -2.02
C GLN A 8 11.49 0.26 -1.26
N PHE A 9 10.49 -0.24 -2.00
CA PHE A 9 9.43 -1.03 -1.40
C PHE A 9 9.96 -2.33 -0.82
N ALA A 10 9.42 -2.70 0.34
CA ALA A 10 9.62 -4.03 0.93
C ALA A 10 8.70 -5.06 0.25
N PRO A 11 8.97 -6.37 0.44
CA PRO A 11 8.11 -7.43 -0.07
C PRO A 11 6.65 -7.28 0.39
N VAL A 12 5.71 -7.65 -0.47
CA VAL A 12 4.27 -7.61 -0.15
C VAL A 12 3.84 -8.88 0.56
N CYS A 13 2.66 -8.84 1.19
CA CYS A 13 2.13 -10.01 1.88
C CYS A 13 1.72 -11.12 0.89
N PRO A 14 1.81 -12.40 1.29
CA PRO A 14 1.53 -13.52 0.39
C PRO A 14 0.09 -13.50 -0.14
N GLN A 15 -0.05 -13.55 -1.46
CA GLN A 15 -1.33 -13.44 -2.16
C GLN A 15 -1.26 -14.11 -3.54
N ASN A 16 -2.42 -14.51 -4.08
CA ASN A 16 -2.49 -15.13 -5.41
C ASN A 16 -3.52 -14.40 -6.27
N ILE A 17 -3.03 -13.65 -7.26
CA ILE A 17 -3.83 -12.85 -8.19
C ILE A 17 -4.01 -13.50 -9.58
N ILE A 18 -3.67 -14.78 -9.73
CA ILE A 18 -3.83 -15.50 -11.01
C ILE A 18 -5.33 -15.68 -11.33
N GLU A 19 -5.66 -15.57 -12.62
CA GLU A 19 -7.02 -15.68 -13.17
C GLU A 19 -7.86 -16.81 -12.53
N GLY A 20 -9.10 -16.47 -12.15
CA GLY A 20 -10.11 -17.41 -11.66
C GLY A 20 -10.31 -17.48 -10.14
N ARG A 21 -9.48 -16.79 -9.34
CA ARG A 21 -9.69 -16.67 -7.88
C ARG A 21 -10.14 -15.28 -7.41
N LEU A 22 -10.04 -14.29 -8.28
CA LEU A 22 -10.42 -12.92 -7.98
C LEU A 22 -11.93 -12.74 -8.17
N PRO A 23 -12.69 -12.31 -7.14
CA PRO A 23 -14.09 -11.96 -7.32
C PRO A 23 -14.20 -10.65 -8.11
N GLU A 24 -14.30 -10.74 -9.43
CA GLU A 24 -14.35 -9.56 -10.34
C GLU A 24 -15.41 -8.53 -9.93
N VAL A 25 -16.55 -8.98 -9.40
CA VAL A 25 -17.64 -8.11 -8.94
C VAL A 25 -17.32 -7.30 -7.68
N MET A 26 -16.32 -7.71 -6.90
CA MET A 26 -15.93 -7.07 -5.64
C MET A 26 -14.69 -6.19 -5.79
N LEU A 27 -13.90 -6.42 -6.83
CA LEU A 27 -12.65 -5.71 -7.06
C LEU A 27 -12.82 -4.47 -7.93
N PRO A 28 -11.96 -3.46 -7.77
CA PRO A 28 -11.99 -2.29 -8.64
C PRO A 28 -11.68 -2.67 -10.09
N VAL A 29 -12.42 -2.09 -11.04
CA VAL A 29 -12.23 -2.31 -12.49
C VAL A 29 -10.78 -2.03 -12.94
N TRP A 30 -10.14 -1.00 -12.38
CA TRP A 30 -8.75 -0.67 -12.72
C TRP A 30 -7.76 -1.75 -12.29
N PHE A 31 -8.09 -2.52 -11.25
CA PHE A 31 -7.27 -3.61 -10.73
C PHE A 31 -7.44 -4.86 -11.59
N THR A 32 -8.68 -5.27 -11.87
CA THR A 32 -8.98 -6.48 -12.64
C THR A 32 -8.62 -6.35 -14.12
N ASN A 33 -8.74 -5.15 -14.71
CA ASN A 33 -8.44 -4.95 -16.12
C ASN A 33 -6.95 -4.76 -16.43
N ASN A 34 -6.09 -4.61 -15.41
CA ASN A 34 -4.65 -4.34 -15.58
C ASN A 34 -3.80 -5.30 -14.72
N LEU A 35 -4.17 -6.59 -14.68
CA LEU A 35 -3.50 -7.59 -13.86
C LEU A 35 -2.01 -7.74 -14.16
N ASP A 36 -1.59 -7.54 -15.41
CA ASP A 36 -0.17 -7.57 -15.79
C ASP A 36 0.64 -6.49 -15.06
N ILE A 37 0.07 -5.28 -14.93
CA ILE A 37 0.70 -4.18 -14.21
C ILE A 37 0.68 -4.47 -12.71
N VAL A 38 -0.48 -4.88 -12.18
CA VAL A 38 -0.63 -5.19 -10.75
C VAL A 38 0.35 -6.29 -10.32
N SER A 39 0.57 -7.30 -11.18
CA SER A 39 1.53 -8.38 -10.95
C SER A 39 2.95 -7.86 -10.68
N THR A 40 3.37 -6.78 -11.34
CA THR A 40 4.69 -6.18 -11.08
C THR A 40 4.86 -5.62 -9.66
N PHE A 41 3.76 -5.23 -9.01
CA PHE A 41 3.75 -4.73 -7.63
C PHE A 41 3.64 -5.85 -6.58
N VAL A 42 3.19 -7.04 -6.97
CA VAL A 42 2.95 -8.17 -6.04
C VAL A 42 3.79 -9.40 -6.34
N GLN A 43 4.77 -9.30 -7.25
CA GLN A 43 5.67 -10.40 -7.60
C GLN A 43 6.62 -10.79 -6.47
N ASP A 44 7.10 -9.82 -5.68
CA ASP A 44 8.02 -10.04 -4.57
C ASP A 44 7.23 -10.15 -3.27
N GLN A 45 7.01 -11.39 -2.81
CA GLN A 45 6.17 -11.72 -1.66
C GLN A 45 6.97 -12.37 -0.53
N ASN A 46 6.68 -11.99 0.71
CA ASN A 46 7.26 -12.60 1.91
C ASN A 46 6.26 -12.54 3.07
N GLU A 47 6.33 -13.47 4.03
CA GLU A 47 5.57 -13.35 5.29
C GLU A 47 6.07 -12.19 6.16
N ASP A 48 7.35 -11.83 6.03
CA ASP A 48 7.87 -10.55 6.52
C ASP A 48 7.45 -9.42 5.57
N CYS A 49 6.20 -8.99 5.67
CA CYS A 49 5.57 -7.97 4.83
C CYS A 49 4.97 -6.79 5.60
N LEU A 50 5.19 -6.71 6.92
CA LEU A 50 4.60 -5.68 7.79
C LEU A 50 5.35 -4.34 7.69
N TYR A 51 5.26 -3.74 6.52
CA TYR A 51 5.90 -2.48 6.16
C TYR A 51 4.85 -1.43 5.77
N LEU A 52 5.25 -0.16 5.87
CA LEU A 52 4.46 0.98 5.45
C LEU A 52 5.34 1.96 4.66
N ASN A 53 4.72 2.75 3.81
CA ASN A 53 5.36 3.79 3.02
C ASN A 53 4.91 5.15 3.51
N ILE A 54 5.83 6.10 3.65
CA ILE A 54 5.55 7.45 4.14
C ILE A 54 5.90 8.46 3.05
N TYR A 55 4.92 9.26 2.65
CA TYR A 55 5.07 10.35 1.69
C TYR A 55 4.96 11.67 2.45
N VAL A 56 6.06 12.42 2.51
CA VAL A 56 6.16 13.70 3.21
C VAL A 56 6.33 14.82 2.19
N PRO A 57 5.48 15.87 2.19
CA PRO A 57 5.68 17.03 1.33
C PRO A 57 6.90 17.83 1.79
N THR A 58 7.67 18.37 0.85
CA THR A 58 8.89 19.13 1.13
C THR A 58 8.61 20.50 1.74
N GLU A 59 9.51 21.02 2.58
CA GLU A 59 9.34 22.30 3.31
C GLU A 59 9.21 23.54 2.40
N ASP A 60 9.66 23.45 1.14
CA ASP A 60 9.49 24.53 0.15
C ASP A 60 8.06 24.63 -0.42
N ASP A 61 7.10 23.84 0.11
CA ASP A 61 5.72 23.93 -0.32
C ASP A 61 5.11 25.28 0.07
N ILE A 62 4.43 25.92 -0.89
CA ILE A 62 3.94 27.32 -0.83
C ILE A 62 2.93 27.55 0.33
N ARG A 63 2.49 26.46 0.95
CA ARG A 63 1.48 26.40 2.02
C ARG A 63 2.08 26.07 3.38
N ASP A 64 3.40 25.96 3.51
CA ASP A 64 4.02 25.56 4.77
C ASP A 64 3.90 26.66 5.82
N SER A 65 3.25 26.31 6.93
CA SER A 65 3.01 27.21 8.07
C SER A 65 4.01 26.94 9.22
N GLY A 66 4.98 26.03 9.02
CA GLY A 66 6.01 25.70 10.00
C GLY A 66 5.49 24.85 11.19
N GLY A 67 4.34 24.21 11.05
CA GLY A 67 3.70 23.39 12.07
C GLY A 67 3.59 21.91 11.69
N PRO A 68 3.23 21.03 12.66
CA PRO A 68 3.00 19.61 12.37
C PRO A 68 1.88 19.44 11.35
N LYS A 69 2.14 18.65 10.30
CA LYS A 69 1.19 18.40 9.22
C LYS A 69 0.19 17.29 9.60
N PRO A 70 -1.08 17.36 9.15
CA PRO A 70 -2.03 16.27 9.32
C PRO A 70 -1.53 14.98 8.66
N VAL A 71 -1.92 13.83 9.21
CA VAL A 71 -1.53 12.50 8.71
C VAL A 71 -2.77 11.77 8.18
N MET A 72 -2.70 11.32 6.94
CA MET A 72 -3.69 10.46 6.31
C MET A 72 -3.12 9.06 6.16
N VAL A 73 -3.74 8.07 6.81
CA VAL A 73 -3.34 6.66 6.71
C VAL A 73 -4.31 5.94 5.79
N TYR A 74 -3.79 5.38 4.70
CA TYR A 74 -4.55 4.64 3.71
C TYR A 74 -4.41 3.13 3.92
N ILE A 75 -5.55 2.47 4.05
CA ILE A 75 -5.66 1.01 4.14
C ILE A 75 -6.25 0.51 2.82
N HIS A 76 -5.49 -0.31 2.09
CA HIS A 76 -5.91 -0.80 0.79
C HIS A 76 -7.03 -1.86 0.90
N GLY A 77 -7.85 -1.93 -0.14
CA GLY A 77 -8.82 -3.01 -0.35
C GLY A 77 -8.19 -4.24 -1.03
N GLY A 78 -9.05 -5.09 -1.61
CA GLY A 78 -8.65 -6.34 -2.26
C GLY A 78 -9.24 -7.58 -1.58
N SER A 79 -10.52 -7.49 -1.20
CA SER A 79 -11.29 -8.61 -0.62
C SER A 79 -10.68 -9.26 0.64
N TYR A 80 -9.74 -8.58 1.31
CA TYR A 80 -8.87 -9.13 2.36
C TYR A 80 -7.93 -10.26 1.91
N MET A 81 -7.88 -10.57 0.62
CA MET A 81 -7.17 -11.71 0.03
C MET A 81 -5.98 -11.26 -0.83
N GLU A 82 -6.05 -10.04 -1.38
CA GLU A 82 -5.06 -9.45 -2.27
C GLU A 82 -4.89 -7.95 -2.00
N GLY A 83 -3.90 -7.35 -2.65
CA GLY A 83 -3.59 -5.93 -2.60
C GLY A 83 -2.28 -5.63 -1.87
N THR A 84 -1.87 -4.38 -1.97
CA THR A 84 -0.71 -3.83 -1.27
C THR A 84 -0.84 -2.31 -1.20
N GLY A 85 -0.33 -1.70 -0.13
CA GLY A 85 -0.16 -0.25 -0.04
C GLY A 85 0.77 0.34 -1.10
N ASN A 86 1.62 -0.49 -1.72
CA ASN A 86 2.59 -0.09 -2.75
C ASN A 86 1.92 0.32 -4.08
N LEU A 87 0.68 -0.13 -4.33
CA LEU A 87 -0.10 0.26 -5.52
C LEU A 87 -0.56 1.72 -5.48
N TYR A 88 -0.45 2.38 -4.33
CA TYR A 88 -0.96 3.71 -4.08
C TYR A 88 0.20 4.67 -3.84
N ASP A 89 0.53 5.46 -4.87
CA ASP A 89 1.50 6.55 -4.75
C ASP A 89 0.85 7.76 -4.07
N GLY A 90 1.32 8.07 -2.86
CA GLY A 90 0.83 9.17 -2.04
C GLY A 90 1.41 10.54 -2.40
N SER A 91 2.39 10.62 -3.32
CA SER A 91 3.19 11.83 -3.56
C SER A 91 2.36 13.04 -3.97
N VAL A 92 1.43 12.86 -4.92
CA VAL A 92 0.58 13.95 -5.42
C VAL A 92 -0.37 14.44 -4.33
N LEU A 93 -0.98 13.53 -3.56
CA LEU A 93 -1.89 13.87 -2.48
C LEU A 93 -1.15 14.57 -1.33
N ALA A 94 0.04 14.10 -0.99
CA ALA A 94 0.88 14.68 0.05
C ALA A 94 1.26 16.13 -0.29
N SER A 95 1.75 16.37 -1.51
CA SER A 95 2.13 17.71 -1.97
C SER A 95 0.92 18.63 -2.11
N TYR A 96 -0.11 18.21 -2.86
CA TYR A 96 -1.28 19.08 -3.10
C TYR A 96 -2.05 19.41 -1.82
N GLY A 97 -2.22 18.41 -0.95
CA GLY A 97 -2.95 18.52 0.31
C GLY A 97 -2.15 19.16 1.45
N ASN A 98 -0.83 19.29 1.31
CA ASN A 98 0.09 19.62 2.42
C ASN A 98 -0.14 18.72 3.65
N VAL A 99 -0.22 17.40 3.41
CA VAL A 99 -0.46 16.36 4.42
C VAL A 99 0.58 15.25 4.28
N ILE A 100 0.86 14.52 5.37
CA ILE A 100 1.65 13.30 5.30
C ILE A 100 0.71 12.16 4.91
N VAL A 101 1.06 11.41 3.86
CA VAL A 101 0.30 10.24 3.43
C VAL A 101 1.07 8.98 3.80
N ILE A 102 0.39 8.02 4.42
CA ILE A 102 0.96 6.73 4.78
C ILE A 102 0.16 5.62 4.11
N THR A 103 0.82 4.71 3.40
CA THR A 103 0.19 3.48 2.88
C THR A 103 0.74 2.27 3.61
N VAL A 104 -0.14 1.31 3.95
CA VAL A 104 0.21 0.22 4.87
C VAL A 104 0.03 -1.13 4.19
N ASN A 105 0.97 -2.06 4.39
CA ASN A 105 0.75 -3.48 4.15
C ASN A 105 0.30 -4.16 5.44
N TYR A 106 -0.75 -4.97 5.34
CA TYR A 106 -1.28 -5.79 6.42
C TYR A 106 -1.41 -7.24 5.94
N ARG A 107 -1.40 -8.19 6.88
CA ARG A 107 -1.51 -9.62 6.55
C ARG A 107 -2.83 -9.91 5.82
N LEU A 108 -2.75 -10.74 4.78
CA LEU A 108 -3.86 -11.08 3.90
C LEU A 108 -4.26 -12.55 4.00
N GLY A 109 -5.46 -12.86 3.52
CA GLY A 109 -6.01 -14.20 3.41
C GLY A 109 -5.90 -15.03 4.68
N VAL A 110 -5.45 -16.27 4.54
CA VAL A 110 -5.33 -17.22 5.66
C VAL A 110 -4.38 -16.70 6.74
N LEU A 111 -3.27 -16.06 6.36
CA LEU A 111 -2.28 -15.56 7.32
C LEU A 111 -2.78 -14.35 8.13
N GLY A 112 -3.74 -13.59 7.58
CA GLY A 112 -4.34 -12.43 8.23
C GLY A 112 -5.61 -12.74 9.01
N PHE A 113 -6.43 -13.68 8.53
CA PHE A 113 -7.84 -13.77 8.91
C PHE A 113 -8.33 -15.19 9.25
N LEU A 114 -7.46 -16.19 9.35
CA LEU A 114 -7.86 -17.52 9.82
C LEU A 114 -8.41 -17.45 11.26
N SER A 115 -9.62 -17.96 11.47
CA SER A 115 -10.26 -18.09 12.78
C SER A 115 -10.96 -19.44 12.91
N THR A 116 -10.91 -20.04 14.09
CA THR A 116 -11.59 -21.31 14.41
C THR A 116 -12.99 -21.12 15.03
N GLY A 117 -13.42 -19.88 15.23
CA GLY A 117 -14.61 -19.55 16.02
C GLY A 117 -14.29 -19.29 17.49
#